data_AF-A0A350C0B3-F1
#
_entry.id   AF-A0A350C0B3-F1
#
_cell.length_a   1.000
_cell.length_b   1.000
_cell.length_c   1.000
_cell.angle_alpha   90.00
_cell.angle_beta   90.00
_cell.angle_gamma   90.00
#
_symmetry.space_group_name_H-M   'P 1'
#
loop_
_entity.id
_entity.type
_entity.pdbx_description
1 polymer ?
#
loop_
_entity_poly.entity_id
_entity_poly.type
_entity_poly.pdbx_seq_one_letter_code
_entity_poly.pdbx_strand_id
1 'polypeptide(L)'
;AEMDGFDATKGLLILAATNRPEILDPALLRPGRFDRRVIVDRPDLKGRVAILKVHAKDVLMDDTVDLDAIALATGGAVGSDLANMINEAAILAVRNGRHQVSQKDLLEAVEVVLVGKEKKDRILSVEERRIVSYHEIGHALCSALQKNSEPVQKITIIPRTMGALGYVMNVPEEEKYLNTKKELEAQLVMTLGGRAAEEIV
;
A
#
# COMPACT_ATOMS: atom_id res chain seq x y z
N ALA A 1 -39.24 3.31 9.94
CA ALA A 1 -40.33 2.49 10.50
C ALA A 1 -40.46 1.13 9.81
N GLU A 2 -39.82 0.90 8.65
CA GLU A 2 -39.95 -0.37 7.90
C GLU A 2 -39.34 -1.60 8.60
N MET A 3 -38.27 -1.45 9.40
CA MET A 3 -37.54 -2.60 9.96
C MET A 3 -38.26 -3.34 11.09
N ASP A 4 -39.14 -2.68 11.86
CA ASP A 4 -39.86 -3.31 12.97
C ASP A 4 -41.12 -4.08 12.52
N GLY A 5 -41.49 -3.96 11.24
CA GLY A 5 -42.69 -4.57 10.66
C GLY A 5 -42.46 -5.90 9.95
N PHE A 6 -41.25 -6.46 10.00
CA PHE A 6 -40.94 -7.71 9.29
C PHE A 6 -41.35 -8.95 10.07
N ASP A 7 -42.19 -9.77 9.42
CA ASP A 7 -42.47 -11.13 9.85
C ASP A 7 -41.26 -12.02 9.56
N ALA A 8 -40.64 -12.55 10.62
CA ALA A 8 -39.46 -13.42 10.55
C ALA A 8 -39.69 -14.70 9.73
N THR A 9 -40.95 -15.06 9.44
CA THR A 9 -41.30 -16.24 8.62
C THR A 9 -41.00 -16.05 7.12
N LYS A 10 -40.79 -14.81 6.65
CA LYS A 10 -40.55 -14.52 5.22
C LYS A 10 -39.11 -14.76 4.73
N GLY A 11 -38.19 -15.19 5.60
CA GLY A 11 -36.82 -15.55 5.22
C GLY A 11 -35.98 -14.39 4.66
N LEU A 12 -36.31 -13.14 5.02
CA LEU A 12 -35.60 -11.94 4.55
C LEU A 12 -34.36 -11.67 5.43
N LEU A 13 -33.20 -11.52 4.79
CA LEU A 13 -31.96 -11.09 5.44
C LEU A 13 -31.54 -9.70 4.92
N ILE A 14 -31.29 -8.77 5.83
CA ILE A 14 -30.81 -7.42 5.51
C ILE A 14 -29.33 -7.32 5.87
N LEU A 15 -28.51 -6.89 4.90
CA LEU A 15 -27.08 -6.62 5.06
C LEU A 15 -26.79 -5.15 4.78
N ALA A 16 -25.90 -4.56 5.56
CA ALA A 16 -25.40 -3.20 5.38
C ALA A 16 -23.90 -3.14 5.70
N ALA A 17 -23.18 -2.21 5.07
CA ALA A 17 -21.76 -1.97 5.32
C ALA A 17 -21.53 -0.50 5.66
N THR A 18 -20.69 -0.23 6.65
CA THR A 18 -20.26 1.13 7.01
C THR A 18 -18.80 1.09 7.48
N ASN A 19 -18.04 2.12 7.11
CA ASN A 19 -16.71 2.39 7.67
C ASN A 19 -16.78 3.26 8.93
N ARG A 20 -17.98 3.72 9.31
CA ARG A 20 -18.22 4.60 10.46
C ARG A 20 -19.37 4.05 11.33
N PRO A 21 -19.15 2.94 12.04
CA PRO A 21 -20.20 2.36 12.91
C PRO A 21 -20.58 3.29 14.07
N GLU A 22 -19.69 4.20 14.47
CA GLU A 22 -19.86 5.12 15.60
C GLU A 22 -20.86 6.24 15.36
N ILE A 23 -21.11 6.63 14.10
CA ILE A 23 -22.08 7.68 13.76
C ILE A 23 -23.48 7.14 13.48
N LEU A 24 -23.66 5.81 13.48
CA LEU A 24 -24.96 5.21 13.26
C LEU A 24 -25.90 5.54 14.42
N ASP A 25 -27.16 5.84 14.09
CA ASP A 25 -28.21 6.00 15.09
C ASP A 25 -28.30 4.73 15.96
N PRO A 26 -28.14 4.83 17.29
CA PRO A 26 -28.25 3.68 18.20
C PRO A 26 -29.57 2.91 18.06
N ALA A 27 -30.63 3.55 17.55
CA ALA A 27 -31.90 2.89 17.26
C ALA A 27 -31.73 1.78 16.21
N LEU A 28 -30.88 1.95 15.19
CA LEU A 28 -30.65 0.93 14.15
C LEU A 28 -29.98 -0.34 14.69
N LEU A 29 -29.27 -0.22 15.81
CA LEU A 29 -28.44 -1.26 16.41
C LEU A 29 -29.17 -2.08 17.48
N ARG A 30 -30.47 -1.82 17.69
CA ARG A 30 -31.29 -2.55 18.66
C ARG A 30 -31.63 -3.96 18.14
N PRO A 31 -31.86 -4.94 19.05
CA PRO A 31 -32.33 -6.28 18.70
C PRO A 31 -33.50 -6.28 17.72
N GLY A 32 -33.45 -7.15 16.70
CA GLY A 32 -34.47 -7.21 15.64
C GLY A 32 -34.22 -6.26 14.45
N ARG A 33 -33.13 -5.48 14.47
CA ARG A 33 -32.68 -4.61 13.36
C ARG A 33 -31.28 -5.02 12.92
N PHE A 34 -30.28 -4.13 13.00
CA PHE A 34 -28.86 -4.47 12.80
C PHE A 34 -28.23 -4.91 14.12
N ASP A 35 -28.68 -6.04 14.65
CA ASP A 35 -28.25 -6.57 15.94
C ASP A 35 -27.00 -7.46 15.87
N ARG A 36 -26.61 -7.89 14.65
CA ARG A 36 -25.35 -8.59 14.39
C ARG A 36 -24.37 -7.71 13.64
N ARG A 37 -23.11 -7.75 14.07
CA ARG A 37 -21.98 -7.09 13.42
C ARG A 37 -20.95 -8.12 13.04
N VAL A 38 -20.48 -8.03 11.80
CA VAL A 38 -19.34 -8.79 11.31
C VAL A 38 -18.25 -7.77 11.02
N ILE A 39 -17.14 -7.86 11.76
CA ILE A 39 -15.99 -7.00 11.54
C ILE A 39 -15.21 -7.58 10.36
N VAL A 40 -14.94 -6.74 9.37
CA VAL A 40 -14.11 -7.09 8.21
C VAL A 40 -12.81 -6.32 8.35
N ASP A 41 -11.79 -6.98 8.87
CA ASP A 41 -10.46 -6.39 9.04
C ASP A 41 -9.70 -6.32 7.71
N ARG A 42 -8.58 -5.59 7.73
CA ARG A 42 -7.66 -5.58 6.59
C ARG A 42 -7.09 -6.99 6.36
N PRO A 43 -6.84 -7.37 5.10
CA PRO A 43 -6.27 -8.68 4.80
C PRO A 43 -4.84 -8.82 5.36
N ASP A 44 -4.55 -9.99 5.94
CA ASP A 44 -3.19 -10.45 6.23
C ASP A 44 -2.44 -10.79 4.93
N LEU A 45 -1.15 -11.15 5.00
CA LEU A 45 -0.36 -11.50 3.82
C LEU A 45 -1.05 -12.56 2.94
N LYS A 46 -1.58 -13.63 3.54
CA LYS A 46 -2.27 -14.70 2.80
C LYS A 46 -3.54 -14.18 2.13
N GLY A 47 -4.31 -13.35 2.82
CA GLY A 47 -5.49 -12.67 2.29
C GLY A 47 -5.13 -11.75 1.13
N ARG A 48 -4.04 -10.98 1.22
CA ARG A 48 -3.58 -10.11 0.13
C ARG A 48 -3.18 -10.92 -1.10
N VAL A 49 -2.42 -12.01 -0.92
CA VAL A 49 -2.09 -12.95 -2.01
C VAL A 49 -3.36 -13.53 -2.64
N ALA A 50 -4.35 -13.93 -1.84
CA ALA A 50 -5.61 -14.46 -2.36
C ALA A 50 -6.40 -13.42 -3.16
N ILE A 51 -6.45 -12.17 -2.68
CA ILE A 51 -7.12 -11.06 -3.36
C ILE A 51 -6.40 -10.75 -4.69
N LEU A 52 -5.06 -10.63 -4.67
CA LEU A 52 -4.27 -10.43 -5.88
C LEU A 52 -4.52 -11.56 -6.89
N LYS A 53 -4.53 -12.82 -6.44
CA LYS A 53 -4.85 -13.98 -7.30
C LYS A 53 -6.24 -13.90 -7.90
N VAL A 54 -7.25 -13.42 -7.16
CA VAL A 54 -8.61 -13.23 -7.69
C VAL A 54 -8.62 -12.19 -8.80
N HIS A 55 -8.00 -11.04 -8.57
CA HIS A 55 -7.97 -9.96 -9.56
C HIS A 55 -7.01 -10.22 -10.74
N ALA A 56 -6.03 -11.11 -10.57
CA ALA A 56 -5.12 -11.54 -11.61
C ALA A 56 -5.74 -12.51 -12.64
N LYS A 57 -6.86 -13.18 -12.32
CA LYS A 57 -7.43 -14.27 -13.16
C LYS A 57 -7.67 -13.87 -14.62
N ASP A 58 -8.14 -12.65 -14.83
CA ASP A 58 -8.53 -12.15 -16.15
C ASP A 58 -7.42 -11.29 -16.80
N VAL A 59 -6.22 -11.27 -16.22
CA VAL A 59 -5.08 -10.48 -16.68
C VAL A 59 -3.98 -11.42 -17.17
N LEU A 60 -3.53 -11.22 -18.41
CA LEU A 60 -2.39 -11.97 -18.95
C LEU A 60 -1.11 -11.50 -18.25
N MET A 61 -0.44 -12.43 -17.57
CA MET A 61 0.79 -12.22 -16.82
C MET A 61 1.90 -13.09 -17.41
N ASP A 62 3.11 -12.55 -17.47
CA ASP A 62 4.29 -13.31 -17.88
C ASP A 62 4.91 -14.10 -16.70
N ASP A 63 5.87 -14.95 -17.02
CA ASP A 63 6.53 -15.85 -16.06
C ASP A 63 7.37 -15.12 -14.99
N THR A 64 7.54 -13.80 -15.09
CA THR A 64 8.29 -13.02 -14.09
C THR A 64 7.46 -12.69 -12.86
N VAL A 65 6.13 -12.82 -12.94
CA VAL A 65 5.21 -12.34 -11.92
C VAL A 65 5.29 -13.18 -10.64
N ASP A 66 5.57 -12.49 -9.54
CA ASP A 66 5.54 -12.99 -8.17
C ASP A 66 4.56 -12.16 -7.35
N LEU A 67 3.36 -12.70 -7.15
CA LEU A 67 2.29 -12.06 -6.37
C LEU A 67 2.56 -12.10 -4.86
N ASP A 68 3.36 -13.05 -4.39
CA ASP A 68 3.73 -13.14 -2.97
C ASP A 68 4.66 -11.97 -2.60
N ALA A 69 5.61 -11.63 -3.49
CA ALA A 69 6.45 -10.43 -3.34
C ALA A 69 5.63 -9.13 -3.36
N ILE A 70 4.61 -9.04 -4.23
CA ILE A 70 3.72 -7.86 -4.24
C ILE A 70 2.91 -7.77 -2.95
N ALA A 71 2.34 -8.89 -2.47
CA ALA A 71 1.58 -8.90 -1.23
C ALA A 71 2.42 -8.47 -0.01
N LEU A 72 3.72 -8.80 -0.01
CA LEU A 72 4.68 -8.41 1.02
C LEU A 72 4.98 -6.90 0.96
N ALA A 73 5.19 -6.35 -0.24
CA ALA A 73 5.42 -4.91 -0.46
C ALA A 73 4.19 -4.04 -0.18
N THR A 74 2.99 -4.62 -0.15
CA THR A 74 1.72 -3.90 0.04
C THR A 74 1.15 -4.09 1.44
N GLY A 75 2.01 -4.12 2.46
CA GLY A 75 1.60 -4.20 3.87
C GLY A 75 0.54 -3.16 4.22
N GLY A 76 -0.61 -3.60 4.74
CA GLY A 76 -1.71 -2.73 5.14
C GLY A 76 -2.64 -2.26 4.00
N ALA A 77 -2.40 -2.65 2.75
CA ALA A 77 -3.31 -2.38 1.63
C ALA A 77 -4.66 -3.12 1.80
N VAL A 78 -5.75 -2.49 1.36
CA VAL A 78 -7.08 -3.11 1.36
C VAL A 78 -7.42 -3.73 0.00
N GLY A 79 -8.50 -4.51 -0.06
CA GLY A 79 -8.86 -5.24 -1.29
C GLY A 79 -9.03 -4.34 -2.52
N SER A 80 -9.60 -3.14 -2.35
CA SER A 80 -9.73 -2.16 -3.44
C SER A 80 -8.38 -1.66 -3.95
N ASP A 81 -7.40 -1.49 -3.06
CA ASP A 81 -6.06 -1.02 -3.45
C ASP A 81 -5.36 -2.10 -4.28
N LEU A 82 -5.41 -3.35 -3.83
CA LEU A 82 -4.82 -4.50 -4.53
C LEU A 82 -5.45 -4.72 -5.90
N ALA A 83 -6.79 -4.61 -5.99
CA ALA A 83 -7.50 -4.67 -7.27
C ALA A 83 -7.04 -3.55 -8.22
N ASN A 84 -6.88 -2.34 -7.68
CA ASN A 84 -6.42 -1.20 -8.46
C ASN A 84 -4.96 -1.35 -8.92
N MET A 85 -4.09 -1.96 -8.12
CA MET A 85 -2.71 -2.26 -8.51
C MET A 85 -2.65 -3.22 -9.70
N ILE A 86 -3.46 -4.28 -9.71
CA ILE A 86 -3.55 -5.19 -10.88
C ILE A 86 -4.02 -4.43 -12.13
N ASN A 87 -5.03 -3.57 -11.98
CA ASN A 87 -5.56 -2.79 -13.10
C ASN A 87 -4.55 -1.76 -13.64
N GLU A 88 -3.87 -1.01 -12.77
CA GLU A 88 -2.84 -0.04 -13.18
C GLU A 88 -1.65 -0.76 -13.83
N ALA A 89 -1.27 -1.96 -13.36
CA ALA A 89 -0.23 -2.77 -14.00
C ALA A 89 -0.63 -3.20 -15.42
N ALA A 90 -1.89 -3.62 -15.62
CA ALA A 90 -2.41 -3.95 -16.95
C ALA A 90 -2.42 -2.74 -17.90
N ILE A 91 -2.86 -1.58 -17.42
CA ILE A 91 -2.82 -0.33 -18.19
C ILE A 91 -1.38 0.03 -18.57
N LEU A 92 -0.44 -0.14 -17.65
CA LEU A 92 0.97 0.14 -17.89
C LEU A 92 1.60 -0.80 -18.92
N ALA A 93 1.29 -2.09 -18.86
CA ALA A 93 1.73 -3.06 -19.86
C ALA A 93 1.25 -2.66 -21.27
N VAL A 94 -0.04 -2.35 -21.42
CA VAL A 94 -0.64 -1.93 -22.70
C VAL A 94 -0.02 -0.63 -23.20
N ARG A 95 0.16 0.37 -22.33
CA ARG A 95 0.81 1.65 -22.69
C ARG A 95 2.24 1.46 -23.19
N ASN A 96 2.94 0.47 -22.67
CA ASN A 96 4.29 0.11 -23.08
C ASN A 96 4.32 -0.86 -24.28
N GLY A 97 3.19 -1.08 -24.96
CA GLY A 97 3.11 -1.94 -26.14
C GLY A 97 3.27 -3.43 -25.85
N ARG A 98 3.06 -3.86 -24.60
CA ARG A 98 3.12 -5.27 -24.19
C ARG A 98 1.73 -5.88 -24.08
N HIS A 99 1.68 -7.20 -24.29
CA HIS A 99 0.46 -8.00 -24.20
C HIS A 99 0.33 -8.76 -22.88
N GLN A 100 1.38 -8.77 -22.05
CA GLN A 100 1.43 -9.44 -20.76
C GLN A 100 2.01 -8.48 -19.71
N VAL A 101 1.43 -8.54 -18.52
CA VAL A 101 1.89 -7.83 -17.32
C VAL A 101 3.13 -8.54 -16.78
N SER A 102 4.17 -7.76 -16.51
CA SER A 102 5.40 -8.27 -15.87
C SER A 102 5.48 -7.86 -14.41
N GLN A 103 6.41 -8.44 -13.66
CA GLN A 103 6.67 -8.03 -12.28
C GLN A 103 6.99 -6.54 -12.17
N LYS A 104 7.67 -5.98 -13.17
CA LYS A 104 8.01 -4.55 -13.21
C LYS A 104 6.76 -3.68 -13.26
N ASP A 105 5.71 -4.10 -13.96
CA ASP A 105 4.46 -3.34 -14.00
C ASP A 105 3.74 -3.35 -12.67
N LEU A 106 3.73 -4.50 -12.01
CA LEU A 106 3.11 -4.65 -10.70
C LEU A 106 3.82 -3.78 -9.66
N LEU A 107 5.16 -3.78 -9.65
CA LEU A 107 5.94 -2.92 -8.76
C LEU A 107 5.68 -1.43 -9.02
N GLU A 108 5.63 -1.01 -10.29
CA GLU A 108 5.29 0.39 -10.62
C GLU A 108 3.84 0.72 -10.23
N ALA A 109 2.90 -0.22 -10.39
CA ALA A 109 1.52 -0.04 -9.98
C ALA A 109 1.39 0.10 -8.45
N VAL A 110 2.16 -0.66 -7.68
CA VAL A 110 2.26 -0.49 -6.21
C VAL A 110 2.68 0.94 -5.87
N GLU A 111 3.73 1.47 -6.53
CA GLU A 111 4.17 2.86 -6.31
C GLU A 111 3.08 3.88 -6.68
N VAL A 112 2.41 3.67 -7.81
CA VAL A 112 1.34 4.56 -8.27
C VAL A 112 0.16 4.58 -7.30
N VAL A 113 -0.21 3.43 -6.73
CA VAL A 113 -1.34 3.34 -5.81
C VAL A 113 -0.99 3.84 -4.40
N LEU A 114 0.21 3.55 -3.90
CA LEU A 114 0.62 3.92 -2.54
C LEU A 114 1.18 5.35 -2.43
N VAL A 115 1.95 5.80 -3.42
CA VAL A 115 2.70 7.08 -3.39
C VAL A 115 2.17 8.09 -4.41
N GLY A 116 1.49 7.60 -5.45
CA GLY A 116 0.88 8.42 -6.49
C GLY A 116 1.62 8.39 -7.82
N LYS A 117 1.04 9.02 -8.85
CA LYS A 117 1.64 9.11 -10.19
C LYS A 117 2.84 10.05 -10.20
N GLU A 118 3.83 9.72 -11.03
CA GLU A 118 4.97 10.60 -11.30
C GLU A 118 4.50 11.94 -11.85
N LYS A 119 5.06 13.04 -11.33
CA LYS A 119 4.83 14.38 -11.88
C LYS A 119 5.94 14.74 -12.86
N LYS A 120 5.75 14.38 -14.13
CA LYS A 120 6.70 14.70 -15.21
C LYS A 120 6.91 16.21 -15.39
N ASP A 121 5.90 17.00 -15.06
CA ASP A 121 5.88 18.45 -15.24
C ASP A 121 6.61 19.20 -14.12
N ARG A 122 6.92 18.50 -13.01
CA ARG A 122 7.60 19.09 -11.85
C ARG A 122 9.10 18.93 -12.01
N ILE A 123 9.72 19.87 -12.71
CA ILE A 123 11.17 19.90 -12.89
C ILE A 123 11.81 20.53 -11.65
N LEU A 124 12.53 19.73 -10.88
CA LEU A 124 13.41 20.24 -9.81
C LEU A 124 14.60 20.98 -10.43
N SER A 125 14.94 22.12 -9.85
CA SER A 125 16.19 22.83 -10.15
C SER A 125 17.41 21.94 -9.87
N VAL A 126 18.56 22.30 -10.41
CA VAL A 126 19.81 21.54 -10.20
C VAL A 126 20.16 21.47 -8.70
N GLU A 127 19.93 22.56 -7.97
CA GLU A 127 20.17 22.64 -6.54
C GLU A 127 19.18 21.78 -5.74
N GLU A 128 17.87 21.89 -5.99
CA GLU A 128 16.87 21.05 -5.33
C GLU A 128 17.11 19.57 -5.61
N ARG A 129 17.43 19.20 -6.86
CA ARG A 129 17.74 17.82 -7.23
C ARG A 129 18.96 17.30 -6.47
N ARG A 130 19.98 18.15 -6.28
CA ARG A 130 21.17 17.81 -5.50
C ARG A 130 20.80 17.57 -4.03
N ILE A 131 20.05 18.49 -3.42
CA ILE A 131 19.60 18.37 -2.02
C ILE A 131 18.80 17.08 -1.82
N VAL A 132 17.78 16.85 -2.65
CA VAL A 132 16.96 15.63 -2.59
C VAL A 132 17.81 14.37 -2.79
N SER A 133 18.80 14.40 -3.70
CA SER A 133 19.70 13.25 -3.89
C SER A 133 20.49 12.92 -2.62
N TYR A 134 21.05 13.91 -1.94
CA TYR A 134 21.74 13.68 -0.66
C TYR A 134 20.77 13.22 0.43
N HIS A 135 19.56 13.79 0.48
CA HIS A 135 18.53 13.41 1.43
C HIS A 135 18.15 11.92 1.29
N GLU A 136 17.78 11.48 0.09
CA GLU A 136 17.37 10.09 -0.12
C GLU A 136 18.53 9.11 0.06
N ILE A 137 19.75 9.48 -0.33
CA ILE A 137 20.94 8.67 -0.08
C ILE A 137 21.25 8.57 1.42
N GLY A 138 20.98 9.63 2.20
CA GLY A 138 21.08 9.61 3.65
C GLY A 138 20.20 8.54 4.27
N HIS A 139 18.91 8.53 3.91
CA HIS A 139 17.97 7.48 4.34
C HIS A 139 18.46 6.08 3.93
N ALA A 140 18.84 5.92 2.66
CA ALA A 140 19.25 4.63 2.11
C ALA A 140 20.52 4.08 2.76
N LEU A 141 21.54 4.91 2.97
CA LEU A 141 22.78 4.51 3.62
C LEU A 141 22.56 4.14 5.09
N CYS A 142 21.79 4.95 5.82
CA CYS A 142 21.46 4.65 7.21
C CYS A 142 20.72 3.31 7.33
N SER A 143 19.77 3.03 6.44
CA SER A 143 19.10 1.74 6.40
C SER A 143 20.06 0.60 6.02
N ALA A 144 20.79 0.71 4.90
CA ALA A 144 21.65 -0.36 4.41
C ALA A 144 22.78 -0.76 5.38
N LEU A 145 23.26 0.16 6.21
CA LEU A 145 24.31 -0.10 7.21
C LEU A 145 23.79 -0.69 8.53
N GLN A 146 22.47 -0.71 8.73
CA GLN A 146 21.85 -1.21 9.95
C GLN A 146 21.44 -2.67 9.82
N LYS A 147 21.75 -3.46 10.86
CA LYS A 147 21.39 -4.89 10.92
C LYS A 147 19.92 -5.17 11.17
N ASN A 148 19.20 -4.23 11.80
CA ASN A 148 17.80 -4.40 12.20
C ASN A 148 16.87 -3.46 11.40
N SER A 149 17.25 -3.14 10.17
CA SER A 149 16.42 -2.37 9.25
C SER A 149 15.94 -3.25 8.12
N GLU A 150 14.79 -2.90 7.54
CA GLU A 150 14.25 -3.55 6.37
C GLU A 150 15.13 -3.25 5.15
N PRO A 151 15.35 -4.20 4.23
CA PRO A 151 16.21 -3.99 3.06
C PRO A 151 15.67 -2.89 2.15
N VAL A 152 16.59 -2.06 1.64
CA VAL A 152 16.27 -1.03 0.64
C VAL A 152 16.00 -1.71 -0.70
N GLN A 153 14.79 -1.55 -1.22
CA GLN A 153 14.39 -2.10 -2.52
C GLN A 153 14.51 -1.07 -3.64
N LYS A 154 14.23 0.21 -3.37
CA LYS A 154 14.29 1.27 -4.37
C LYS A 154 14.67 2.61 -3.74
N ILE A 155 15.42 3.41 -4.49
CA ILE A 155 15.74 4.81 -4.17
C ILE A 155 15.35 5.62 -5.40
N THR A 156 14.59 6.71 -5.22
CA THR A 156 14.22 7.58 -6.33
C THR A 156 14.14 9.04 -5.90
N ILE A 157 14.51 9.93 -6.81
CA ILE A 157 14.38 11.39 -6.68
C ILE A 157 13.33 11.95 -7.65
N ILE A 158 12.48 11.07 -8.19
CA ILE A 158 11.42 11.43 -9.13
C ILE A 158 10.20 11.88 -8.31
N PRO A 159 9.75 13.14 -8.47
CA PRO A 159 8.64 13.66 -7.68
C PRO A 159 7.32 12.98 -8.01
N ARG A 160 6.51 12.72 -6.98
CA ARG A 160 5.21 12.04 -7.07
C ARG A 160 4.08 12.96 -6.59
N THR A 161 2.84 12.62 -6.95
CA THR A 161 1.67 13.51 -6.80
C THR A 161 1.35 13.86 -5.34
N MET A 162 1.67 12.98 -4.38
CA MET A 162 1.42 13.19 -2.95
C MET A 162 2.43 14.12 -2.24
N GLY A 163 3.27 14.83 -2.99
CA GLY A 163 4.19 15.82 -2.43
C GLY A 163 5.58 15.28 -2.05
N ALA A 164 5.83 13.99 -2.26
CA ALA A 164 7.17 13.41 -2.18
C ALA A 164 8.03 13.91 -3.35
N LEU A 165 9.19 14.49 -3.05
CA LEU A 165 10.19 14.94 -4.05
C LEU A 165 11.22 13.84 -4.37
N GLY A 166 11.33 12.87 -3.47
CA GLY A 166 12.07 11.63 -3.57
C GLY A 166 11.56 10.69 -2.47
N TYR A 167 11.98 9.43 -2.50
CA TYR A 167 11.77 8.51 -1.39
C TYR A 167 12.71 7.29 -1.48
N VAL A 168 12.92 6.66 -0.33
CA VAL A 168 13.50 5.32 -0.19
C VAL A 168 12.40 4.34 0.15
N MET A 169 12.30 3.25 -0.60
CA MET A 169 11.35 2.17 -0.35
C MET A 169 12.08 1.00 0.31
N ASN A 170 11.67 0.73 1.54
CA ASN A 170 12.04 -0.49 2.25
C ASN A 170 10.89 -1.49 2.15
N VAL A 171 11.21 -2.76 1.96
CA VAL A 171 10.21 -3.83 1.97
C VAL A 171 10.61 -4.87 3.00
N PRO A 172 9.70 -5.23 3.93
CA PRO A 172 9.97 -6.27 4.92
C PRO A 172 10.26 -7.61 4.25
N GLU A 173 11.11 -8.44 4.86
CA GLU A 173 11.30 -9.84 4.44
C GLU A 173 10.17 -10.75 4.94
N GLU A 174 9.52 -10.35 6.03
CA GLU A 174 8.40 -11.06 6.65
C GLU A 174 7.40 -10.07 7.25
N GLU A 175 6.12 -10.46 7.33
CA GLU A 175 5.10 -9.66 7.97
C GLU A 175 5.17 -9.83 9.50
N LYS A 176 5.47 -8.75 10.22
CA LYS A 176 5.52 -8.71 11.68
C LYS A 176 4.41 -7.83 12.24
N TYR A 177 3.92 -8.19 13.42
CA TYR A 177 2.91 -7.40 14.16
C TYR A 177 3.51 -6.54 15.27
N LEU A 178 4.77 -6.78 15.64
CA LEU A 178 5.45 -6.10 16.75
C LEU A 178 6.87 -5.74 16.33
N ASN A 179 7.32 -4.57 16.80
CA ASN A 179 8.70 -4.11 16.63
C ASN A 179 9.46 -4.22 17.95
N THR A 180 10.69 -4.68 17.89
CA THR A 180 11.64 -4.64 19.00
C THR A 180 12.18 -3.22 19.19
N LYS A 181 12.70 -2.93 20.39
CA LYS A 181 13.37 -1.65 20.66
C LYS A 181 14.49 -1.34 19.64
N LYS A 182 15.26 -2.35 19.23
CA LYS A 182 16.37 -2.18 18.28
C LYS A 182 15.89 -1.83 16.87
N GLU A 183 14.77 -2.42 16.43
CA GLU A 183 14.15 -2.08 15.14
C GLU A 183 13.60 -0.65 15.17
N LEU A 184 12.97 -0.24 16.28
CA LEU A 184 12.49 1.15 16.44
C LEU A 184 13.64 2.17 16.47
N GLU A 185 14.74 1.86 17.16
CA GLU A 185 15.95 2.70 17.15
C GLU A 185 16.55 2.79 15.74
N ALA A 186 16.55 1.69 14.97
CA ALA A 186 16.98 1.68 13.59
C ALA A 186 16.09 2.58 12.72
N GLN A 187 14.77 2.46 12.84
CA GLN A 187 13.80 3.31 12.15
C GLN A 187 14.00 4.80 12.46
N LEU A 188 14.27 5.16 13.72
CA LEU A 188 14.55 6.55 14.10
C LEU A 188 15.80 7.10 13.39
N VAL A 189 16.89 6.34 13.40
CA VAL A 189 18.13 6.74 12.72
C VAL A 189 17.91 6.86 11.21
N MET A 190 17.22 5.90 10.59
CA MET A 190 16.88 5.96 9.18
C MET A 190 16.05 7.21 8.86
N THR A 191 15.00 7.50 9.64
CA THR A 191 14.11 8.65 9.43
C THR A 191 14.85 9.99 9.56
N LEU A 192 15.89 10.06 10.37
CA LEU A 192 16.70 11.28 10.52
C LEU A 192 17.88 11.33 9.54
N GLY A 193 18.17 10.23 8.84
CA GLY A 193 19.33 10.07 7.95
C GLY A 193 19.36 11.08 6.80
N GLY A 194 18.20 11.40 6.21
CA GLY A 194 18.12 12.38 5.13
C GLY A 194 18.54 13.78 5.57
N ARG A 195 18.05 14.25 6.72
CA ARG A 195 18.46 15.54 7.28
C ARG A 195 19.92 15.57 7.69
N ALA A 196 20.43 14.50 8.29
CA ALA A 196 21.83 14.40 8.66
C ALA A 196 22.75 14.46 7.44
N ALA A 197 22.38 13.84 6.32
CA ALA A 197 23.14 13.88 5.08
C ALA A 197 23.21 15.30 4.47
N GLU A 198 22.11 16.05 4.52
CA GLU A 198 22.09 17.46 4.09
C GLU A 198 22.99 18.37 4.95
N GLU A 199 23.13 18.08 6.25
CA GLU A 199 23.94 18.91 7.15
C GLU A 199 25.44 18.70 6.96
N ILE A 200 25.85 17.50 6.52
CA ILE A 200 27.26 17.13 6.36
C ILE A 200 27.86 17.66 5.05
N VAL A 201 27.06 17.83 4.00
CA VAL A 201 27.52 18.11 2.63
C VAL A 201 27.17 19.52 2.17
#